data_AF-A0A914EE72-F1
#
_entry.id   AF-A0A914EE72-F1
#
_cell.length_a   1.000
_cell.length_b   1.000
_cell.length_c   1.000
_cell.angle_alpha   90.00
_cell.angle_beta   90.00
_cell.angle_gamma   90.00
#
_symmetry.space_group_name_H-M   'P 1'
#
loop_
_entity.id
_entity.type
_entity.pdbx_description
1 polymer ?
#
loop_
_entity_poly.entity_id
_entity_poly.type
_entity_poly.pdbx_seq_one_letter_code
_entity_poly.pdbx_strand_id
1 'polypeptide(L)' 'METWLCTTIEFWYSWRYQLNYFDKDYHVVAIDMRGYGDSDKPKGMKNYSFQLLMNDVREVIEKL' A
#
# COMPACT_ATOMS: atom_id res chain seq x y z
N MET A 1 -30.33 9.08 -4.90
CA MET A 1 -29.23 10.06 -4.73
C MET A 1 -28.13 9.35 -3.97
N GLU A 2 -27.36 8.55 -4.70
CA GLU A 2 -26.19 7.86 -4.16
C GLU A 2 -25.04 8.83 -4.24
N THR A 3 -24.66 9.39 -3.09
CA THR A 3 -23.42 10.12 -2.94
C THR A 3 -22.29 9.14 -3.18
N TRP A 4 -21.81 9.10 -4.43
CA TRP A 4 -20.48 8.64 -4.80
C TRP A 4 -19.47 9.53 -4.07
N LEU A 5 -19.28 9.22 -2.80
CA LEU A 5 -18.20 9.75 -1.98
C LEU A 5 -16.90 9.29 -2.63
N CYS A 6 -16.25 10.20 -3.35
CA CYS A 6 -14.83 10.17 -3.65
C CYS A 6 -14.06 9.99 -2.32
N THR A 7 -13.94 8.75 -1.83
CA THR A 7 -13.41 8.46 -0.47
C THR A 7 -12.60 7.19 -0.35
N THR A 8 -12.52 6.33 -1.35
CA THR A 8 -11.65 5.16 -1.24
C THR A 8 -10.21 5.58 -1.51
N ILE A 9 -9.58 6.06 -0.46
CA ILE A 9 -8.14 5.97 -0.21
C ILE A 9 -7.68 4.61 -0.78
N GLU A 10 -6.92 4.61 -1.87
CA GLU A 10 -6.46 3.39 -2.55
C GLU A 10 -5.54 2.58 -1.60
N PHE A 11 -5.83 1.30 -1.38
CA PHE A 11 -5.05 0.38 -0.53
C PHE A 11 -4.88 -0.98 -1.24
N TRP A 12 -4.21 -1.97 -0.63
CA TRP A 12 -3.82 -3.24 -1.29
C TRP A 12 -4.95 -3.90 -2.09
N TYR A 13 -6.21 -3.77 -1.64
CA TYR A 13 -7.38 -4.39 -2.24
C TYR A 13 -7.68 -3.93 -3.68
N SER A 14 -7.19 -2.75 -4.07
CA SER A 14 -7.28 -2.27 -5.46
C SER A 14 -6.53 -3.17 -6.44
N TRP A 15 -5.50 -3.88 -5.97
CA TRP A 15 -4.68 -4.79 -6.77
C TRP A 15 -5.16 -6.24 -6.78
N ARG A 16 -6.29 -6.56 -6.11
CA ARG A 16 -6.74 -7.95 -5.91
C ARG A 16 -6.88 -8.77 -7.20
N TYR A 17 -7.24 -8.14 -8.32
CA TYR A 17 -7.39 -8.83 -9.60
C TYR A 17 -6.02 -9.17 -10.22
N GLN A 18 -5.07 -8.23 -10.13
CA GLN A 18 -3.71 -8.42 -10.59
C GLN A 18 -2.98 -9.45 -9.73
N LEU A 19 -3.15 -9.38 -8.40
CA LEU A 19 -2.62 -10.39 -7.48
C LEU A 19 -3.08 -11.79 -7.90
N ASN A 20 -4.39 -12.00 -8.06
CA ASN A 20 -4.94 -13.30 -8.47
C ASN A 20 -4.41 -13.76 -9.84
N TYR A 21 -4.27 -12.84 -10.79
CA TYR A 21 -3.78 -13.17 -12.13
C TYR A 21 -2.31 -13.62 -12.11
N PHE A 22 -1.44 -12.87 -11.40
CA PHE A 22 0.01 -13.09 -11.42
C PHE A 22 0.51 -14.10 -10.39
N ASP A 23 -0.28 -14.44 -9.37
CA ASP A 23 0.06 -15.44 -8.32
C ASP A 23 0.36 -16.84 -8.89
N LYS A 24 -0.03 -17.11 -10.15
CA LYS A 24 0.27 -18.38 -10.84
C LYS A 24 1.73 -18.51 -11.25
N ASP A 25 2.36 -17.40 -11.59
CA ASP A 25 3.67 -17.38 -12.24
C ASP A 25 4.73 -16.62 -11.44
N TYR A 26 4.30 -15.78 -10.47
CA TYR A 26 5.17 -14.90 -9.71
C TYR A 26 4.78 -14.89 -8.23
N HIS A 27 5.75 -14.61 -7.37
CA HIS A 27 5.46 -14.21 -6.00
C HIS A 27 5.06 -12.74 -5.98
N VAL A 28 3.77 -12.47 -5.74
CA VAL A 28 3.20 -11.12 -5.84
C VAL A 28 2.74 -10.66 -4.46
N VAL A 29 3.17 -9.46 -4.06
CA VAL A 29 2.81 -8.86 -2.78
C VAL A 29 2.31 -7.45 -3.03
N ALA A 30 1.13 -7.13 -2.51
CA ALA A 30 0.63 -5.75 -2.43
C ALA A 30 0.78 -5.27 -0.99
N ILE A 31 1.40 -4.11 -0.81
CA ILE A 31 1.64 -3.52 0.50
C ILE A 31 0.75 -2.29 0.70
N ASP A 32 0.32 -2.08 1.94
CA ASP A 32 -0.26 -0.81 2.35
C ASP A 32 0.87 0.16 2.72
N MET A 33 0.93 1.31 2.06
CA MET A 33 1.90 2.35 2.40
C MET A 33 1.61 2.95 3.78
N ARG A 34 2.63 3.51 4.45
CA ARG A 34 2.43 4.28 5.69
C ARG A 34 1.30 5.30 5.52
N GLY A 35 0.41 5.40 6.51
CA GLY A 35 -0.77 6.27 6.45
C GLY A 35 -2.02 5.64 5.81
N TYR A 36 -1.90 4.45 5.22
CA TYR A 36 -2.98 3.76 4.50
C TYR A 36 -3.32 2.40 5.14
N GLY A 37 -4.54 1.91 4.90
CA GLY A 37 -4.97 0.56 5.28
C GLY A 37 -4.67 0.19 6.73
N ASP A 38 -4.04 -0.97 6.92
CA ASP A 38 -3.63 -1.47 8.23
C ASP A 38 -2.21 -1.04 8.65
N SER A 39 -1.49 -0.35 7.76
CA SER A 39 -0.16 0.20 8.06
C SER A 39 -0.21 1.34 9.07
N ASP A 40 0.90 1.53 9.78
CA ASP A 40 1.06 2.58 10.78
C ASP A 40 0.84 3.97 10.18
N LYS A 41 0.26 4.86 10.99
CA LYS A 41 -0.17 6.22 10.59
C LYS A 41 0.55 7.27 11.41
N PRO A 42 1.88 7.43 11.23
CA PRO A 42 2.68 8.34 12.03
C PRO A 42 2.22 9.79 11.83
N LYS A 43 2.17 10.56 12.93
CA LYS A 43 1.76 11.98 12.89
C LYS A 43 2.89 12.86 12.34
N GLY A 44 2.53 13.89 11.58
CA GLY A 44 3.46 14.94 11.12
C GLY A 44 4.06 14.68 9.74
N MET A 45 4.16 15.73 8.93
CA MET A 45 4.57 15.65 7.52
C MET A 45 5.97 15.08 7.30
N LYS A 46 6.89 15.27 8.25
CA LYS A 46 8.26 14.74 8.15
C LYS A 46 8.30 13.21 8.05
N ASN A 47 7.29 12.52 8.58
CA ASN A 47 7.16 11.07 8.52
C ASN A 47 6.68 10.56 7.16
N TYR A 48 6.45 11.43 6.18
CA TYR A 48 6.07 11.06 4.82
C TYR A 48 7.08 11.58 3.80
N SER A 49 8.34 11.78 4.23
CA SER A 49 9.40 12.14 3.31
C SER A 49 9.69 11.01 2.33
N PHE A 50 10.12 11.37 1.12
CA PHE A 50 10.43 10.39 0.07
C PHE A 50 11.45 9.34 0.53
N GLN A 51 12.46 9.75 1.31
CA GLN A 51 13.47 8.84 1.86
C GLN A 51 12.85 7.77 2.75
N LEU A 52 11.89 8.13 3.60
CA LEU A 52 11.21 7.19 4.49
C LEU A 52 10.30 6.23 3.71
N LEU A 53 9.57 6.73 2.70
CA LEU A 53 8.74 5.88 1.84
C LEU A 53 9.58 4.85 1.07
N MET A 54 10.74 5.24 0.55
CA MET A 54 11.66 4.30 -0.11
C MET A 54 12.27 3.30 0.86
N ASN A 55 12.51 3.71 2.11
CA ASN A 55 12.99 2.80 3.15
C ASN A 55 11.96 1.73 3.49
N ASP A 56 10.68 2.07 3.58
CA ASP A 56 9.62 1.08 3.83
C ASP A 56 9.60 0.00 2.75
N VAL A 57 9.66 0.41 1.48
CA VAL A 57 9.66 -0.55 0.36
C VAL A 57 10.87 -1.47 0.43
N ARG A 58 12.06 -0.92 0.73
CA ARG A 58 13.27 -1.73 0.88
C ARG A 58 13.16 -2.71 2.04
N GLU A 59 12.71 -2.26 3.20
CA GLU A 59 12.56 -3.11 4.38
C GLU A 59 11.54 -4.23 4.16
N VAL A 60 10.46 -3.96 3.41
CA VAL A 60 9.53 -5.03 3.03
C VAL A 60 10.22 -6.03 2.13
N ILE A 61 10.90 -5.60 1.06
CA ILE A 61 11.60 -6.51 0.15
C ILE A 61 12.64 -7.36 0.87
N GLU A 62 13.36 -6.80 1.84
CA GLU A 62 14.35 -7.54 2.65
C GLU A 62 13.72 -8.55 3.62
N LYS A 63 12.43 -8.40 3.96
CA LYS A 63 11.70 -9.26 4.92
C LYS A 63 10.77 -10.26 4.25
N LEU A 64 10.62 -10.21 2.92
CA LEU A 64 9.89 -11.18 2.11
C LEU A 64 10.77 -12.43 1.86
#